data_AF-A0A2C9JTD9-F1
#
_entry.id   AF-A0A2C9JTD9-F1
#
_cell.length_a   1.000
_cell.length_b   1.000
_cell.length_c   1.000
_cell.angle_alpha   90.00
_cell.angle_beta   90.00
_cell.angle_gamma   90.00
#
_symmetry.space_group_name_H-M   'P 1'
#
loop_
_entity.id
_entity.type
_entity.pdbx_description
1 polymer ?
#
loop_
_entity_poly.entity_id
_entity_poly.type
_entity_poly.pdbx_seq_one_letter_code
_entity_poly.pdbx_strand_id
1 'polypeptide(L)'
;MTFQIVDVGMNRDNYHYLLAGPYVDSLDLHSFLYGGVNVTGFRLPIDPAEVTTFMPRATTPASGPPTAAPKISIDAALAGDAFRLVQKALQDLLESNASRHIFKTFRHSELYNNGTKGIQCWRDPPVPWMHGPAIRDALLKAKVKGMTGPIVVDQHGVRVNTKLDIMHLEYRTTLRSIGTWEHGVGVRTNRTRPAPTSVFLDVNRTRIVTTILENPFVMRKCPPDGTPCSGNEQFEGYCVDLLKKISVLLKFDYAIRLVADRNYGARSENGSWNGMIGELLTGKADMAIAALTITEIRERFVDFSKPFMNLGTSIMIKKPDKEKGGVFSFKNPLSDGVWVSILLGFIGVSTVLYLVGRFSPYEWDTSQPRRPPEEEKRPAFNLANTLWFSLGALMQQGSDIYPRSISGRIVGSAWWFFTLIIISSYTANLAAFLTIERMEVPINSADDLAKQTDIRYGIISNGSTEEFFKNSNVPVYSKMWSFMKDSEPSVFVSSTNEGIQRVRDSKGKYAFLLDSTFNEYHNQRKPCNTMKVGRDLDVKGYGIATPRGSDLRAEINIVVLQLNEIGELLKLYQKWWYDKGQCAPDAGK
;
A
#
# COMPACT_ATOMS: atom_id res chain seq x y z
N MET A 1 16.75 -31.15 -19.00
CA MET A 1 16.09 -29.87 -18.64
C MET A 1 15.04 -30.08 -17.56
N THR A 2 14.08 -31.00 -17.72
CA THR A 2 13.08 -31.33 -16.69
C THR A 2 13.68 -31.68 -15.32
N PHE A 3 14.75 -32.49 -15.29
CA PHE A 3 15.46 -32.84 -14.05
C PHE A 3 16.05 -31.62 -13.32
N GLN A 4 16.70 -30.71 -14.03
CA GLN A 4 17.30 -29.50 -13.42
C GLN A 4 16.25 -28.57 -12.80
N ILE A 5 15.06 -28.45 -13.41
CA ILE A 5 13.97 -27.63 -12.88
C ILE A 5 13.49 -28.17 -11.52
N VAL A 6 13.44 -29.50 -11.40
CA VAL A 6 13.07 -30.19 -10.16
C VAL A 6 14.17 -30.04 -9.12
N ASP A 7 15.44 -30.22 -9.48
CA ASP A 7 16.58 -30.11 -8.57
C ASP A 7 16.71 -28.70 -7.97
N VAL A 8 16.42 -27.66 -8.75
CA VAL A 8 16.43 -26.26 -8.30
C VAL A 8 15.13 -25.88 -7.55
N GLY A 9 14.16 -26.80 -7.47
CA GLY A 9 12.92 -26.59 -6.73
C GLY A 9 11.95 -25.61 -7.39
N MET A 10 12.05 -25.43 -8.71
CA MET A 10 11.15 -24.59 -9.51
C MET A 10 9.95 -25.37 -10.05
N ASN A 11 9.73 -26.60 -9.58
CA ASN A 11 8.55 -27.41 -9.88
C ASN A 11 7.37 -27.16 -8.91
N ARG A 12 7.24 -25.95 -8.36
CA ARG A 12 6.19 -25.56 -7.40
C ARG A 12 4.98 -24.92 -8.09
N ASP A 13 3.88 -24.81 -7.34
CA ASP A 13 2.59 -24.23 -7.73
C ASP A 13 2.66 -22.81 -8.32
N ASN A 14 3.68 -22.04 -7.97
CA ASN A 14 3.84 -20.66 -8.45
C ASN A 14 4.33 -20.55 -9.90
N TYR A 15 4.71 -21.67 -10.54
CA TYR A 15 5.27 -21.67 -11.89
C TYR A 15 4.29 -22.26 -12.92
N HIS A 16 4.35 -21.74 -14.15
CA HIS A 16 3.65 -22.31 -15.30
C HIS A 16 4.64 -22.46 -16.46
N TYR A 17 4.78 -23.70 -16.94
CA TYR A 17 5.64 -24.01 -18.08
C TYR A 17 4.84 -24.24 -19.36
N LEU A 18 5.29 -23.62 -20.45
CA LEU A 18 4.81 -23.88 -21.80
C LEU A 18 5.90 -24.59 -22.60
N LEU A 19 5.61 -25.82 -23.04
CA LEU A 19 6.50 -26.63 -23.85
C LEU A 19 6.16 -26.42 -25.33
N ALA A 20 7.03 -25.71 -26.05
CA ALA A 20 6.79 -25.30 -27.43
C ALA A 20 6.94 -26.43 -28.48
N GLY A 21 7.43 -27.61 -28.09
CA GLY A 21 7.63 -28.74 -28.99
C GLY A 21 6.39 -29.62 -29.16
N PRO A 22 6.22 -30.33 -30.30
CA PRO A 22 5.10 -31.24 -30.56
C PRO A 22 5.21 -32.61 -29.85
N TYR A 23 6.19 -32.76 -28.94
CA TYR A 23 6.62 -34.03 -28.35
C TYR A 23 6.37 -34.12 -26.84
N VAL A 24 5.33 -33.45 -26.35
CA VAL A 24 5.02 -33.46 -24.91
C VAL A 24 4.79 -34.87 -24.34
N ASP A 25 4.24 -35.80 -25.14
CA ASP A 25 4.00 -37.19 -24.75
C ASP A 25 5.28 -38.03 -24.59
N SER A 26 6.41 -37.60 -25.17
CA SER A 26 7.69 -38.30 -25.03
C SER A 26 8.55 -37.78 -23.87
N LEU A 27 8.12 -36.70 -23.20
CA LEU A 27 8.82 -36.15 -22.05
C LEU A 27 8.37 -36.84 -20.76
N ASP A 28 9.33 -37.16 -19.89
CA ASP A 28 9.02 -37.60 -18.53
C ASP A 28 8.59 -36.40 -17.68
N LEU A 29 7.29 -36.32 -17.41
CA LEU A 29 6.65 -35.30 -16.59
C LEU A 29 6.24 -35.82 -15.21
N HIS A 30 6.64 -37.04 -14.83
CA HIS A 30 6.20 -37.65 -13.58
C HIS A 30 6.61 -36.82 -12.36
N SER A 31 7.78 -36.21 -12.39
CA SER A 31 8.30 -35.35 -11.32
C SER A 31 7.52 -34.03 -11.13
N PHE A 32 6.68 -33.65 -12.10
CA PHE A 32 5.86 -32.43 -12.06
C PHE A 32 4.44 -32.71 -11.52
N LEU A 33 3.99 -33.98 -11.48
CA LEU A 33 2.66 -34.39 -11.02
C LEU A 33 2.32 -33.93 -9.59
N TYR A 34 3.31 -33.98 -8.71
CA TYR A 34 3.15 -33.70 -7.27
C TYR A 34 3.59 -32.29 -6.87
N GLY A 35 4.21 -31.56 -7.79
CA GLY A 35 4.75 -30.22 -7.53
C GLY A 35 3.71 -29.11 -7.54
N GLY A 36 2.50 -29.36 -8.06
CA GLY A 36 1.43 -28.36 -8.19
C GLY A 36 1.61 -27.39 -9.35
N VAL A 37 2.70 -27.54 -10.11
CA VAL A 37 3.04 -26.73 -11.29
C VAL A 37 2.17 -27.08 -12.50
N ASN A 38 1.63 -26.06 -13.16
CA ASN A 38 0.88 -26.25 -14.39
C ASN A 38 1.83 -26.37 -15.59
N VAL A 39 1.66 -27.41 -16.41
CA VAL A 39 2.46 -27.61 -17.64
C VAL A 39 1.53 -27.74 -18.83
N THR A 40 1.76 -26.91 -19.85
CA THR A 40 1.02 -26.97 -21.11
C THR A 40 1.99 -27.28 -22.23
N GLY A 41 1.62 -28.15 -23.16
CA GLY A 41 2.47 -28.50 -24.29
C GLY A 41 1.65 -28.94 -25.49
N PHE A 42 2.35 -29.20 -26.59
CA PHE A 42 1.72 -29.58 -27.84
C PHE A 42 2.06 -31.02 -28.20
N ARG A 43 1.09 -31.70 -28.79
CA ARG A 43 1.25 -33.05 -29.32
C ARG A 43 0.85 -33.06 -30.79
N LEU A 44 1.70 -33.65 -31.63
CA LEU A 44 1.29 -34.02 -32.98
C LEU A 44 0.45 -35.30 -32.90
N PRO A 45 -0.84 -35.28 -33.28
CA PRO A 45 -1.69 -36.47 -33.22
C PRO A 45 -1.20 -37.51 -34.24
N ILE A 46 -1.09 -38.76 -33.79
CA ILE A 46 -0.69 -39.91 -34.60
C ILE A 46 -1.88 -40.85 -34.69
N ASP A 47 -2.32 -41.16 -35.92
CA ASP A 47 -3.43 -42.09 -36.20
C ASP A 47 -2.93 -43.55 -36.07
N PRO A 48 -3.36 -44.30 -35.04
CA PRO A 48 -2.87 -45.65 -34.80
C PRO A 48 -3.26 -46.64 -35.90
N ALA A 49 -4.33 -46.39 -36.66
CA ALA A 49 -4.73 -47.26 -37.76
C ALA A 49 -3.79 -47.16 -38.98
N GLU A 50 -3.22 -45.97 -39.20
CA GLU A 50 -2.22 -45.76 -40.27
C GLU A 50 -0.86 -46.36 -39.88
N VAL A 51 -0.53 -46.36 -38.58
CA VAL A 51 0.68 -46.99 -38.03
C VAL A 51 0.66 -48.50 -38.23
N THR A 52 -0.45 -49.17 -37.90
CA THR A 52 -0.59 -50.63 -38.10
C THR A 52 -0.53 -51.02 -39.57
N THR A 53 -1.06 -50.18 -40.46
CA THR A 53 -1.02 -50.40 -41.92
C THR A 53 0.40 -50.27 -42.48
N PHE A 54 1.19 -49.30 -42.01
CA PHE A 54 2.56 -49.08 -42.49
C PHE A 54 3.57 -50.08 -41.91
N MET A 55 3.42 -50.44 -40.63
CA MET A 55 4.33 -51.34 -39.92
C MET A 55 3.61 -52.52 -39.26
N PRO A 56 3.04 -53.45 -40.04
CA PRO A 56 2.30 -54.60 -39.49
C PRO A 56 3.20 -55.53 -38.66
N ARG A 57 4.51 -55.57 -38.93
CA ARG A 57 5.50 -56.37 -38.18
C ARG A 57 6.01 -55.69 -36.90
N ALA A 58 5.94 -54.36 -36.79
CA ALA A 58 6.35 -53.67 -35.55
C ALA A 58 5.26 -53.75 -34.47
N THR A 59 4.04 -54.11 -34.88
CA THR A 59 2.87 -54.24 -34.00
C THR A 59 2.60 -55.66 -33.53
N THR A 60 3.33 -56.67 -34.04
CA THR A 60 3.24 -58.05 -33.54
C THR A 60 4.10 -58.20 -32.28
N PRO A 61 3.50 -58.49 -31.10
CA PRO A 61 4.28 -58.76 -29.90
C PRO A 61 5.16 -59.99 -30.12
N ALA A 62 6.46 -59.90 -29.81
CA ALA A 62 7.36 -61.04 -29.87
C ALA A 62 6.97 -62.18 -28.90
N SER A 63 6.15 -61.90 -27.88
CA SER A 63 5.48 -62.87 -27.02
C SER A 63 4.56 -62.14 -26.03
N GLY A 64 3.24 -62.32 -26.11
CA GLY A 64 2.27 -61.81 -25.11
C GLY A 64 1.01 -61.17 -25.71
N PRO A 65 -0.08 -61.05 -24.94
CA PRO A 65 -1.35 -60.50 -25.41
C PRO A 65 -1.22 -59.01 -25.79
N PRO A 66 -2.06 -58.50 -26.72
CA PRO A 66 -1.95 -57.16 -27.28
C PRO A 66 -2.49 -56.13 -26.29
N THR A 67 -1.65 -55.64 -25.38
CA THR A 67 -2.05 -54.64 -24.38
C THR A 67 -1.17 -53.38 -24.48
N ALA A 68 -1.30 -52.65 -25.60
CA ALA A 68 -1.11 -51.20 -25.75
C ALA A 68 -0.95 -50.85 -27.24
N ALA A 69 -1.52 -49.73 -27.67
CA ALA A 69 -1.24 -49.18 -29.01
C ALA A 69 0.29 -48.97 -29.17
N PRO A 70 0.86 -49.25 -30.35
CA PRO A 70 2.30 -49.12 -30.56
C PRO A 70 2.72 -47.66 -30.35
N LYS A 71 3.55 -47.39 -29.34
CA LYS A 71 4.14 -46.05 -29.14
C LYS A 71 5.27 -45.86 -30.15
N ILE A 72 5.00 -45.10 -31.21
CA ILE A 72 6.00 -44.66 -32.19
C ILE A 72 6.50 -43.26 -31.84
N SER A 73 7.78 -42.98 -32.05
CA SER A 73 8.30 -41.60 -31.93
C SER A 73 7.76 -40.72 -33.05
N ILE A 74 7.65 -39.42 -32.80
CA ILE A 74 7.17 -38.46 -33.80
C ILE A 74 8.11 -38.43 -35.01
N ASP A 75 9.41 -38.51 -34.80
CA ASP A 75 10.41 -38.52 -35.88
C ASP A 75 10.22 -39.74 -36.79
N ALA A 76 9.93 -40.91 -36.21
CA ALA A 76 9.66 -42.12 -36.98
C ALA A 76 8.33 -42.03 -37.75
N ALA A 77 7.29 -41.43 -37.14
CA ALA A 77 6.03 -41.19 -37.83
C ALA A 77 6.19 -40.21 -39.01
N LEU A 78 6.94 -39.11 -38.82
CA LEU A 78 7.25 -38.14 -39.87
C LEU A 78 8.11 -38.74 -40.99
N ALA A 79 9.08 -39.59 -40.65
CA ALA A 79 9.89 -40.29 -41.64
C ALA A 79 9.04 -41.27 -42.49
N GLY A 80 8.11 -41.99 -41.86
CA GLY A 80 7.16 -42.85 -42.56
C GLY A 80 6.24 -42.06 -43.51
N ASP A 81 5.75 -40.91 -43.04
CA ASP A 81 4.92 -39.99 -43.82
C ASP A 81 5.68 -39.36 -45.00
N ALA A 82 6.95 -38.99 -44.80
CA ALA A 82 7.81 -38.49 -45.87
C ALA A 82 8.02 -39.55 -46.96
N PHE A 83 8.25 -40.81 -46.57
CA PHE A 83 8.37 -41.92 -47.52
C PHE A 83 7.08 -42.10 -48.35
N ARG A 84 5.91 -42.07 -47.70
CA ARG A 84 4.61 -42.17 -48.39
C ARG A 84 4.39 -41.02 -49.37
N LEU A 85 4.79 -39.79 -49.01
CA LEU A 85 4.69 -38.63 -49.88
C LEU A 85 5.56 -38.80 -51.14
N VAL A 86 6.82 -39.22 -50.96
CA VAL A 86 7.75 -39.47 -52.08
C VAL A 86 7.24 -40.61 -52.95
N GLN A 87 6.77 -41.70 -52.36
CA GLN A 87 6.17 -42.82 -53.09
C GLN A 87 5.00 -42.37 -53.96
N LYS A 88 4.07 -41.60 -53.40
CA LYS A 88 2.91 -41.09 -54.15
C LYS A 88 3.33 -40.14 -55.28
N ALA A 89 4.26 -39.22 -55.01
CA ALA A 89 4.75 -38.29 -56.02
C ALA A 89 5.43 -39.00 -57.19
N LEU A 90 6.23 -40.04 -56.91
CA LEU A 90 6.85 -40.86 -57.94
C LEU A 90 5.83 -41.69 -58.72
N GLN A 91 4.81 -42.24 -58.04
CA GLN A 91 3.72 -42.97 -58.69
C GLN A 91 2.92 -42.05 -59.63
N ASP A 92 2.52 -40.87 -59.17
CA ASP A 92 1.77 -39.89 -59.99
C ASP A 92 2.62 -39.43 -61.19
N LEU A 93 3.93 -39.28 -60.99
CA LEU A 93 4.86 -38.94 -62.05
C LEU A 93 5.03 -40.08 -63.06
N LEU A 94 5.06 -41.35 -62.61
CA LEU A 94 5.09 -42.56 -63.44
C LEU A 94 3.85 -42.69 -64.33
N GLU A 95 2.67 -42.44 -63.74
CA GLU A 95 1.37 -42.47 -64.43
C GLU A 95 1.20 -41.32 -65.42
N SER A 96 1.92 -40.20 -65.24
CA SER A 96 1.95 -39.08 -66.17
C SER A 96 2.82 -39.34 -67.41
N ASN A 97 2.48 -38.71 -68.55
CA ASN A 97 3.29 -38.77 -69.79
C ASN A 97 4.75 -38.27 -69.62
N ALA A 98 5.09 -37.61 -68.50
CA ALA A 98 6.43 -37.13 -68.18
C ALA A 98 7.41 -38.29 -67.85
N SER A 99 6.91 -39.44 -67.41
CA SER A 99 7.72 -40.62 -67.08
C SER A 99 8.52 -41.14 -68.28
N ARG A 100 7.91 -41.12 -69.48
CA ARG A 100 8.56 -41.56 -70.73
C ARG A 100 9.81 -40.76 -71.10
N HIS A 101 9.98 -39.56 -70.57
CA HIS A 101 11.15 -38.73 -70.80
C HIS A 101 12.21 -38.88 -69.71
N ILE A 102 11.80 -39.11 -68.47
CA ILE A 102 12.71 -39.28 -67.33
C ILE A 102 13.50 -40.58 -67.49
N PHE A 103 12.86 -41.71 -67.79
CA PHE A 103 13.57 -42.99 -67.96
C PHE A 103 14.46 -43.06 -69.22
N LYS A 104 14.32 -42.13 -70.17
CA LYS A 104 15.22 -42.03 -71.35
C LYS A 104 16.60 -41.45 -71.02
N THR A 105 16.80 -40.91 -69.82
CA THR A 105 18.13 -40.43 -69.37
C THR A 105 19.05 -41.58 -68.92
N PHE A 106 18.53 -42.79 -68.76
CA PHE A 106 19.33 -43.98 -68.51
C PHE A 106 19.72 -44.64 -69.83
N ARG A 107 21.02 -44.69 -70.15
CA ARG A 107 21.57 -45.44 -71.29
C ARG A 107 22.54 -46.49 -70.75
N HIS A 108 22.32 -47.77 -71.06
CA HIS A 108 23.12 -48.90 -70.53
C HIS A 108 23.24 -48.89 -68.99
N SER A 109 22.14 -48.59 -68.29
CA SER A 109 22.10 -48.45 -66.82
C SER A 109 22.94 -47.30 -66.24
N GLU A 110 23.45 -46.40 -67.08
CA GLU A 110 24.16 -45.20 -66.66
C GLU A 110 23.28 -43.96 -66.83
N LEU A 111 23.28 -43.09 -65.81
CA LEU A 111 22.53 -41.83 -65.81
C LEU A 111 23.26 -40.79 -66.66
N TYR A 112 22.57 -40.15 -67.60
CA TYR A 112 23.08 -39.01 -68.35
C TYR A 112 22.24 -37.76 -68.09
N ASN A 113 22.89 -36.65 -67.74
CA ASN A 113 22.27 -35.34 -67.58
C ASN A 113 22.79 -34.39 -68.67
N ASN A 114 21.91 -33.98 -69.59
CA ASN A 114 22.24 -33.07 -70.69
C ASN A 114 23.54 -33.44 -71.45
N GLY A 115 23.72 -34.73 -71.74
CA GLY A 115 24.90 -35.26 -72.45
C GLY A 115 26.12 -35.60 -71.57
N THR A 116 26.14 -35.22 -70.29
CA THR A 116 27.18 -35.63 -69.34
C THR A 116 26.81 -36.87 -68.54
N LYS A 117 27.80 -37.73 -68.26
CA LYS A 117 27.63 -38.92 -67.42
C LYS A 117 27.52 -38.48 -65.95
N GLY A 118 26.39 -38.85 -65.33
CA GLY A 118 26.05 -38.53 -63.95
C GLY A 118 25.62 -37.08 -63.70
N ILE A 119 25.44 -36.75 -62.43
CA ILE A 119 25.23 -35.39 -61.94
C ILE A 119 26.51 -35.01 -61.18
N GLN A 120 27.32 -34.12 -61.76
CA GLN A 120 28.62 -33.76 -61.21
C GLN A 120 28.49 -32.52 -60.31
N CYS A 121 28.85 -32.66 -59.03
CA CYS A 121 28.78 -31.57 -58.05
C CYS A 121 29.98 -30.59 -58.11
N TRP A 122 31.07 -30.96 -58.78
CA TRP A 122 32.34 -30.22 -58.83
C TRP A 122 32.51 -29.32 -60.06
N ARG A 123 31.50 -29.26 -60.95
CA ARG A 123 31.53 -28.43 -62.15
C ARG A 123 31.06 -27.01 -61.81
N ASP A 124 31.72 -25.98 -62.35
CA ASP A 124 31.37 -24.58 -62.13
C ASP A 124 31.03 -23.88 -63.47
N PRO A 125 29.78 -23.44 -63.70
CA PRO A 125 28.63 -23.59 -62.83
C PRO A 125 28.09 -25.05 -62.80
N PRO A 126 27.50 -25.49 -61.68
CA PRO A 126 26.92 -26.83 -61.58
C PRO A 126 25.72 -26.94 -62.53
N VAL A 127 25.65 -28.05 -63.28
CA VAL A 127 24.54 -28.30 -64.20
C VAL A 127 23.42 -29.01 -63.43
N PRO A 128 22.26 -28.36 -63.20
CA PRO A 128 21.15 -28.97 -62.49
C PRO A 128 20.59 -30.17 -63.27
N TRP A 129 19.99 -31.11 -62.56
CA TRP A 129 19.35 -32.24 -63.22
C TRP A 129 18.10 -31.77 -63.98
N MET A 130 18.05 -32.04 -65.28
CA MET A 130 16.99 -31.56 -66.17
C MET A 130 15.57 -31.97 -65.76
N HIS A 131 15.42 -33.06 -65.01
CA HIS A 131 14.12 -33.56 -64.52
C HIS A 131 13.81 -33.18 -63.07
N GLY A 132 14.74 -32.52 -62.37
CA GLY A 132 14.55 -32.06 -60.99
C GLY A 132 13.29 -31.20 -60.80
N PRO A 133 13.02 -30.21 -61.66
CA PRO A 133 11.79 -29.42 -61.57
C PRO A 133 10.51 -30.25 -61.69
N ALA A 134 10.48 -31.25 -62.58
CA ALA A 134 9.31 -32.11 -62.76
C ALA A 134 9.01 -32.96 -61.51
N ILE A 135 10.05 -33.48 -60.85
CA ILE A 135 9.91 -34.24 -59.60
C ILE A 135 9.51 -33.33 -58.45
N ARG A 136 10.10 -32.14 -58.36
CA ARG A 136 9.68 -31.13 -57.37
C ARG A 136 8.21 -30.79 -57.55
N ASP A 137 7.76 -30.51 -58.77
CA ASP A 137 6.38 -30.14 -59.04
C ASP A 137 5.41 -31.32 -58.77
N ALA A 138 5.85 -32.57 -58.95
CA ALA A 138 5.09 -33.75 -58.53
C ALA A 138 4.98 -33.87 -57.00
N LEU A 139 6.08 -33.62 -56.27
CA LEU A 139 6.08 -33.59 -54.80
C LEU A 139 5.15 -32.50 -54.23
N LEU A 140 5.16 -31.31 -54.85
CA LEU A 140 4.29 -30.20 -54.44
C LEU A 140 2.80 -30.46 -54.74
N LYS A 141 2.48 -31.27 -55.75
CA LYS A 141 1.09 -31.64 -56.12
C LYS A 141 0.56 -32.85 -55.36
N ALA A 142 1.44 -33.71 -54.85
CA ALA A 142 1.05 -34.93 -54.14
C ALA A 142 0.27 -34.60 -52.86
N LYS A 143 -0.88 -35.27 -52.69
CA LYS A 143 -1.71 -35.20 -51.47
C LYS A 143 -1.88 -36.59 -50.92
N VAL A 144 -1.42 -36.80 -49.69
CA VAL A 144 -1.40 -38.11 -49.04
C VAL A 144 -1.98 -38.01 -47.64
N LYS A 145 -2.69 -39.05 -47.20
CA LYS A 145 -3.04 -39.23 -45.79
C LYS A 145 -1.94 -40.07 -45.12
N GLY A 146 -1.25 -39.46 -44.17
CA GLY A 146 -0.21 -40.11 -43.37
C GLY A 146 -0.68 -40.44 -41.96
N MET A 147 0.25 -40.98 -41.17
CA MET A 147 0.10 -41.21 -39.72
C MET A 147 -0.17 -39.92 -38.96
N THR A 148 0.42 -38.80 -39.40
CA THR A 148 0.24 -37.48 -38.77
C THR A 148 -0.93 -36.69 -39.38
N GLY A 149 -1.85 -37.37 -40.06
CA GLY A 149 -3.00 -36.77 -40.74
C GLY A 149 -2.73 -36.40 -42.20
N PRO A 150 -3.51 -35.47 -42.79
CA PRO A 150 -3.32 -35.07 -44.18
C PRO A 150 -1.97 -34.36 -44.37
N ILE A 151 -1.26 -34.73 -45.43
CA ILE A 151 0.02 -34.14 -45.83
C ILE A 151 -0.25 -33.36 -47.11
N VAL A 152 -0.22 -32.04 -47.00
CA VAL A 152 -0.33 -31.10 -48.11
C VAL A 152 0.82 -30.12 -47.96
N VAL A 153 1.51 -29.83 -49.06
CA VAL A 153 2.69 -28.97 -49.09
C VAL A 153 2.37 -27.75 -49.95
N ASP A 154 2.81 -26.57 -49.52
CA ASP A 154 2.67 -25.33 -50.28
C ASP A 154 3.71 -25.23 -51.42
N GLN A 155 3.64 -24.18 -52.22
CA GLN A 155 4.59 -23.94 -53.31
C GLN A 155 6.06 -23.80 -52.88
N HIS A 156 6.32 -23.58 -51.59
CA HIS A 156 7.67 -23.44 -51.02
C HIS A 156 8.19 -24.72 -50.36
N GLY A 157 7.41 -25.80 -50.34
CA GLY A 157 7.82 -27.04 -49.68
C GLY A 157 7.43 -27.13 -48.19
N VAL A 158 6.59 -26.21 -47.69
CA VAL A 158 6.14 -26.16 -46.30
C VAL A 158 4.82 -26.90 -46.13
N ARG A 159 4.73 -27.76 -45.12
CA ARG A 159 3.47 -28.47 -44.83
C ARG A 159 2.40 -27.51 -44.31
N VAL A 160 1.24 -27.53 -44.95
CA VAL A 160 0.05 -26.73 -44.60
C VAL A 160 -1.07 -27.63 -44.09
N ASN A 161 -2.07 -27.02 -43.43
CA ASN A 161 -3.23 -27.72 -42.86
C ASN A 161 -2.86 -28.74 -41.77
N THR A 162 -1.91 -28.36 -40.90
CA THR A 162 -1.50 -29.17 -39.75
C THR A 162 -2.47 -29.00 -38.58
N LYS A 163 -2.64 -30.08 -37.82
CA LYS A 163 -3.43 -30.13 -36.59
C LYS A 163 -2.53 -30.54 -35.44
N LEU A 164 -2.65 -29.83 -34.32
CA LEU A 164 -1.93 -30.12 -33.08
C LEU A 164 -2.93 -30.28 -31.94
N ASP A 165 -2.69 -31.24 -31.07
CA ASP A 165 -3.41 -31.36 -29.80
C ASP A 165 -2.72 -30.50 -28.76
N ILE A 166 -3.50 -29.77 -27.97
CA ILE A 166 -3.02 -29.01 -26.82
C ILE A 166 -3.19 -29.89 -25.59
N MET A 167 -2.08 -30.24 -24.97
CA MET A 167 -2.03 -31.11 -23.80
C MET A 167 -1.76 -30.27 -22.55
N HIS A 168 -2.40 -30.62 -21.45
CA HIS A 168 -2.26 -29.94 -20.17
C HIS A 168 -2.10 -30.95 -19.04
N LEU A 169 -1.12 -30.69 -18.18
CA LEU A 169 -0.86 -31.43 -16.96
C LEU A 169 -1.37 -30.62 -15.78
N GLU A 170 -2.26 -31.22 -14.98
CA GLU A 170 -2.86 -30.64 -13.77
C GLU A 170 -2.49 -31.49 -12.55
N TYR A 171 -2.52 -30.90 -11.35
CA TYR A 171 -2.09 -31.55 -10.10
C TYR A 171 -2.74 -32.92 -9.89
N ARG A 172 -1.93 -33.95 -9.63
CA ARG A 172 -2.35 -35.36 -9.45
C ARG A 172 -3.14 -35.97 -10.62
N THR A 173 -3.14 -35.34 -11.79
CA THR A 173 -3.79 -35.87 -13.00
C THR A 173 -2.77 -36.25 -14.06
N THR A 174 -3.13 -37.17 -14.95
CA THR A 174 -2.31 -37.48 -16.12
C THR A 174 -2.49 -36.43 -17.20
N LEU A 175 -1.48 -36.32 -18.08
CA LEU A 175 -1.49 -35.41 -19.21
C LEU A 175 -2.75 -35.63 -20.07
N ARG A 176 -3.60 -34.60 -20.19
CA ARG A 176 -4.89 -34.67 -20.91
C ARG A 176 -4.94 -33.67 -22.06
N SER A 177 -5.66 -34.01 -23.13
CA SER A 177 -5.95 -33.07 -24.20
C SER A 177 -7.04 -32.08 -23.77
N ILE A 178 -6.77 -30.78 -23.88
CA ILE A 178 -7.70 -29.69 -23.53
C ILE A 178 -8.30 -28.97 -24.74
N GLY A 179 -7.74 -29.23 -25.92
CA GLY A 179 -8.16 -28.60 -27.17
C GLY A 179 -7.29 -29.03 -28.34
N THR A 180 -7.63 -28.51 -29.51
CA THR A 180 -6.92 -28.72 -30.76
C THR A 180 -6.60 -27.38 -31.39
N TRP A 181 -5.49 -27.28 -32.10
CA TRP A 181 -5.12 -26.15 -32.92
C TRP A 181 -5.05 -26.59 -34.38
N GLU A 182 -5.71 -25.85 -35.26
CA GLU A 182 -5.76 -26.13 -36.69
C GLU A 182 -5.25 -24.92 -37.47
N HIS A 183 -4.38 -25.14 -38.44
CA HIS A 183 -3.81 -24.09 -39.29
C HIS A 183 -4.93 -23.34 -40.05
N GLY A 184 -4.97 -22.01 -39.92
CA GLY A 184 -6.01 -21.15 -40.51
C GLY A 184 -7.30 -20.99 -39.70
N VAL A 185 -7.55 -21.86 -38.70
CA VAL A 185 -8.72 -21.80 -37.82
C VAL A 185 -8.36 -21.29 -36.42
N GLY A 186 -7.15 -21.61 -35.94
CA GLY A 186 -6.70 -21.27 -34.59
C GLY A 186 -7.04 -22.35 -33.55
N VAL A 187 -7.11 -21.94 -32.28
CA VAL A 187 -7.34 -22.84 -31.15
C VAL A 187 -8.83 -23.13 -30.96
N ARG A 188 -9.20 -24.41 -30.96
CA ARG A 188 -10.52 -24.94 -30.60
C ARG A 188 -10.41 -25.69 -29.28
N THR A 189 -10.97 -25.13 -28.21
CA THR A 189 -11.01 -25.79 -26.90
C THR A 189 -12.35 -26.49 -26.68
N ASN A 190 -12.32 -27.70 -26.13
CA ASN A 190 -13.54 -28.36 -25.61
C ASN A 190 -14.02 -27.73 -24.30
N ARG A 191 -13.23 -26.82 -23.72
CA ARG A 191 -13.76 -25.82 -22.80
C ARG A 191 -14.67 -24.92 -23.63
N THR A 192 -15.98 -25.10 -23.50
CA THR A 192 -16.90 -23.94 -23.52
C THR A 192 -16.17 -22.86 -22.75
N ARG A 193 -15.88 -21.71 -23.37
CA ARG A 193 -15.51 -20.51 -22.60
C ARG A 193 -16.49 -20.53 -21.42
N PRO A 194 -16.04 -20.70 -20.18
CA PRO A 194 -16.96 -20.35 -19.13
C PRO A 194 -17.23 -18.87 -19.39
N ALA A 195 -18.48 -18.54 -19.75
CA ALA A 195 -18.99 -17.18 -19.62
C ALA A 195 -18.45 -16.67 -18.29
N PRO A 196 -17.78 -15.48 -18.26
CA PRO A 196 -16.78 -15.09 -17.26
C PRO A 196 -17.13 -15.77 -15.96
N THR A 197 -16.50 -16.92 -15.71
CA THR A 197 -16.96 -17.80 -14.62
C THR A 197 -16.91 -16.91 -13.42
N SER A 198 -18.04 -16.75 -12.73
CA SER A 198 -18.02 -16.43 -11.32
C SER A 198 -16.89 -17.28 -10.76
N VAL A 199 -15.78 -16.64 -10.40
CA VAL A 199 -14.59 -17.35 -9.97
C VAL A 199 -15.00 -17.92 -8.63
N PHE A 200 -15.50 -19.16 -8.66
CA PHE A 200 -16.07 -19.78 -7.48
C PHE A 200 -14.92 -19.92 -6.48
N LEU A 201 -15.13 -19.39 -5.29
CA LEU A 201 -14.19 -19.47 -4.20
C LEU A 201 -13.81 -20.95 -3.99
N ASP A 202 -12.54 -21.29 -4.19
CA ASP A 202 -12.07 -22.64 -3.85
C ASP A 202 -11.91 -22.75 -2.33
N VAL A 203 -12.92 -23.33 -1.71
CA VAL A 203 -13.07 -23.47 -0.25
C VAL A 203 -12.07 -24.47 0.33
N ASN A 204 -11.62 -25.45 -0.46
CA ASN A 204 -10.77 -26.55 0.03
C ASN A 204 -9.27 -26.21 0.08
N ARG A 205 -8.87 -25.01 -0.38
CA ARG A 205 -7.48 -24.55 -0.38
C ARG A 205 -7.19 -23.63 0.79
N THR A 206 -6.17 -23.97 1.60
CA THR A 206 -5.66 -23.07 2.64
C THR A 206 -5.01 -21.84 2.00
N ARG A 207 -5.51 -20.64 2.32
CA ARG A 207 -5.02 -19.38 1.77
C ARG A 207 -3.85 -18.83 2.57
N ILE A 208 -2.79 -18.45 1.86
CA ILE A 208 -1.60 -17.86 2.48
C ILE A 208 -1.83 -16.36 2.60
N VAL A 209 -1.90 -15.86 3.84
CA VAL A 209 -2.10 -14.42 4.12
C VAL A 209 -0.77 -13.82 4.55
N THR A 210 -0.23 -12.91 3.74
CA THR A 210 0.97 -12.15 4.12
C THR A 210 0.60 -10.91 4.94
N THR A 211 1.41 -10.61 5.96
CA THR A 211 1.26 -9.43 6.81
C THR A 211 2.62 -8.97 7.36
N ILE A 212 2.64 -7.78 7.95
CA ILE A 212 3.76 -7.21 8.69
C ILE A 212 3.42 -7.08 10.18
N LEU A 213 4.43 -7.12 11.06
CA LEU A 213 4.26 -6.84 12.49
C LEU A 213 4.19 -5.33 12.72
N GLU A 214 3.01 -4.83 13.07
CA GLU A 214 2.82 -3.43 13.41
C GLU A 214 1.64 -3.26 14.37
N ASN A 215 1.86 -2.54 15.46
CA ASN A 215 0.85 -2.36 16.51
C ASN A 215 -0.14 -1.27 16.10
N PRO A 216 -1.46 -1.43 16.29
CA PRO A 216 -2.20 -2.59 16.83
C PRO A 216 -2.73 -3.57 15.78
N PHE A 217 -2.28 -3.47 14.54
CA PHE A 217 -2.79 -4.27 13.42
C PHE A 217 -2.44 -5.75 13.55
N VAL A 218 -1.15 -6.06 13.77
CA VAL A 218 -0.65 -7.42 14.04
C VAL A 218 0.49 -7.35 15.04
N MET A 219 0.30 -8.06 16.15
CA MET A 219 1.19 -8.13 17.31
C MET A 219 1.46 -9.59 17.62
N ARG A 220 2.62 -9.88 18.21
CA ARG A 220 2.91 -11.23 18.69
C ARG A 220 2.16 -11.47 19.99
N LYS A 221 1.40 -12.57 20.03
CA LYS A 221 0.74 -13.10 21.22
C LYS A 221 1.48 -14.37 21.63
N CYS A 222 2.46 -14.22 22.51
CA CYS A 222 3.08 -15.37 23.18
C CYS A 222 2.71 -15.32 24.67
N PRO A 223 2.17 -16.40 25.26
CA PRO A 223 1.99 -16.50 26.70
C PRO A 223 3.32 -16.26 27.43
N PRO A 224 3.30 -15.57 28.58
CA PRO A 224 4.49 -15.41 29.42
C PRO A 224 5.01 -16.76 29.96
N ASP A 225 4.21 -17.82 29.91
CA ASP A 225 4.52 -19.16 30.44
C ASP A 225 5.46 -20.01 29.55
N GLY A 226 6.02 -19.45 28.47
CA GLY A 226 7.03 -20.12 27.65
C GLY A 226 6.53 -21.26 26.77
N THR A 227 5.21 -21.44 26.61
CA THR A 227 4.65 -22.39 25.63
C THR A 227 4.90 -21.90 24.20
N PRO A 228 5.45 -22.76 23.30
CA PRO A 228 5.73 -22.35 21.93
C PRO A 228 4.41 -22.12 21.20
N CYS A 229 4.17 -20.87 20.80
CA CYS A 229 3.03 -20.51 19.97
C CYS A 229 3.29 -20.96 18.53
N SER A 230 2.49 -21.89 18.04
CA SER A 230 2.57 -22.40 16.67
C SER A 230 1.30 -22.06 15.89
N GLY A 231 1.43 -21.86 14.59
CA GLY A 231 0.31 -21.57 13.69
C GLY A 231 -0.23 -20.14 13.80
N ASN A 232 -1.54 -19.97 13.62
CA ASN A 232 -2.17 -18.64 13.55
C ASN A 232 -2.35 -17.98 14.93
N GLU A 233 -2.33 -18.74 16.02
CA GLU A 233 -2.60 -18.25 17.38
C GLU A 233 -1.45 -17.40 17.96
N GLN A 234 -0.27 -17.44 17.32
CA GLN A 234 0.88 -16.63 17.69
C GLN A 234 0.69 -15.12 17.44
N PHE A 235 -0.38 -14.74 16.73
CA PHE A 235 -0.66 -13.36 16.36
C PHE A 235 -1.98 -12.88 16.97
N GLU A 236 -2.01 -11.60 17.35
CA GLU A 236 -3.23 -10.89 17.72
C GLU A 236 -3.21 -9.48 17.15
N GLY A 237 -4.38 -8.87 16.95
CA GLY A 237 -4.47 -7.49 16.47
C GLY A 237 -5.71 -7.25 15.64
N TYR A 238 -5.89 -6.01 15.20
CA TYR A 238 -7.04 -5.61 14.38
C TYR A 238 -7.14 -6.43 13.09
N CYS A 239 -6.04 -6.59 12.35
CA CYS A 239 -6.01 -7.34 11.09
C CYS A 239 -6.24 -8.84 11.32
N VAL A 240 -5.80 -9.39 12.45
CA VAL A 240 -6.00 -10.80 12.81
C VAL A 240 -7.48 -11.07 13.11
N ASP A 241 -8.12 -10.20 13.89
CA ASP A 241 -9.56 -10.30 14.19
C ASP A 241 -10.41 -10.09 12.93
N LEU A 242 -10.02 -9.14 12.07
CA LEU A 242 -10.67 -8.89 10.78
C LEU A 242 -10.56 -10.11 9.86
N LEU A 243 -9.36 -10.68 9.70
CA LEU A 243 -9.12 -11.88 8.90
C LEU A 243 -9.97 -13.05 9.39
N LYS A 244 -10.06 -13.25 10.71
CA LYS A 244 -10.89 -14.30 11.32
C LYS A 244 -12.38 -14.12 11.00
N LYS A 245 -12.88 -12.88 10.98
CA LYS A 245 -14.28 -12.60 10.58
C LYS A 245 -14.50 -12.88 9.10
N ILE A 246 -13.57 -12.45 8.25
CA ILE A 246 -13.63 -12.69 6.80
C ILE A 246 -13.61 -14.19 6.50
N SER A 247 -12.73 -14.94 7.17
CA SER A 247 -12.60 -16.39 6.98
C SER A 247 -13.86 -17.15 7.41
N VAL A 248 -14.54 -16.72 8.48
CA VAL A 248 -15.81 -17.34 8.92
C VAL A 248 -16.94 -17.07 7.93
N LEU A 249 -17.02 -15.87 7.36
CA LEU A 249 -18.07 -15.51 6.41
C LEU A 249 -17.86 -16.19 5.05
N LEU A 250 -16.61 -16.25 4.57
CA LEU A 250 -16.24 -16.88 3.30
C LEU A 250 -15.92 -18.37 3.42
N LYS A 251 -15.86 -18.90 4.64
CA LYS A 251 -15.63 -20.32 4.99
C LYS A 251 -14.32 -20.92 4.46
N PHE A 252 -13.24 -20.14 4.34
CA PHE A 252 -11.92 -20.66 3.92
C PHE A 252 -10.94 -20.80 5.09
N ASP A 253 -10.03 -21.78 4.98
CA ASP A 253 -8.89 -21.92 5.89
C ASP A 253 -7.74 -21.00 5.47
N TYR A 254 -6.98 -20.49 6.45
CA TYR A 254 -5.88 -19.58 6.18
C TYR A 254 -4.64 -19.85 7.04
N ALA A 255 -3.49 -19.42 6.56
CA ALA A 255 -2.23 -19.44 7.29
C ALA A 255 -1.56 -18.05 7.22
N ILE A 256 -1.31 -17.45 8.38
CA ILE A 256 -0.64 -16.14 8.47
C ILE A 256 0.87 -16.35 8.30
N ARG A 257 1.47 -15.58 7.38
CA ARG A 257 2.93 -15.50 7.19
C ARG A 257 3.39 -14.06 7.29
N LEU A 258 4.52 -13.88 7.95
CA LEU A 258 5.17 -12.57 8.01
C LEU A 258 5.96 -12.36 6.71
N VAL A 259 5.83 -11.16 6.14
CA VAL A 259 6.61 -10.74 4.98
C VAL A 259 8.12 -10.84 5.28
N ALA A 260 8.88 -11.40 4.35
CA ALA A 260 10.27 -11.77 4.60
C ALA A 260 11.19 -10.56 4.85
N ASP A 261 10.98 -9.46 4.13
CA ASP A 261 11.84 -8.27 4.13
C ASP A 261 11.32 -7.13 5.03
N ARG A 262 10.19 -7.35 5.73
CA ARG A 262 9.52 -6.36 6.60
C ARG A 262 9.12 -5.06 5.89
N ASN A 263 8.88 -5.10 4.58
CA ASN A 263 8.42 -3.94 3.82
C ASN A 263 6.97 -4.09 3.36
N TYR A 264 6.28 -2.97 3.23
CA TYR A 264 4.95 -2.92 2.63
C TYR A 264 4.95 -3.28 1.15
N GLY A 265 5.97 -2.81 0.44
CA GLY A 265 6.11 -2.97 -1.00
C GLY A 265 6.28 -1.62 -1.68
N ALA A 266 7.48 -1.40 -2.20
CA ALA A 266 7.90 -0.28 -3.00
C ALA A 266 8.50 -0.81 -4.32
N ARG A 267 8.41 0.00 -5.37
CA ARG A 267 8.96 -0.34 -6.68
C ARG A 267 10.41 0.12 -6.73
N SER A 268 11.32 -0.82 -6.96
CA SER A 268 12.73 -0.51 -7.22
C SER A 268 12.92 0.04 -8.64
N GLU A 269 14.04 0.73 -8.88
CA GLU A 269 14.38 1.33 -10.20
C GLU A 269 14.44 0.29 -11.32
N ASN A 270 14.81 -0.95 -11.00
CA ASN A 270 14.81 -2.10 -11.92
C ASN A 270 13.39 -2.60 -12.29
N GLY A 271 12.34 -1.94 -11.79
CA GLY A 271 10.95 -2.30 -12.04
C GLY A 271 10.42 -3.46 -11.19
N SER A 272 11.25 -4.06 -10.33
CA SER A 272 10.82 -5.13 -9.41
C SER A 272 10.13 -4.57 -8.16
N TRP A 273 9.29 -5.41 -7.54
CA TRP A 273 8.55 -5.06 -6.32
C TRP A 273 9.09 -5.88 -5.15
N ASN A 274 9.33 -5.22 -4.03
CA ASN A 274 9.65 -5.87 -2.75
C ASN A 274 8.39 -5.95 -1.85
N GLY A 275 8.56 -6.37 -0.60
CA GLY A 275 7.50 -6.38 0.40
C GLY A 275 6.32 -7.30 0.10
N MET A 276 5.20 -7.02 0.77
CA MET A 276 3.95 -7.77 0.60
C MET A 276 3.44 -7.70 -0.84
N ILE A 277 3.60 -6.56 -1.52
CA ILE A 277 3.22 -6.44 -2.95
C ILE A 277 4.02 -7.42 -3.82
N GLY A 278 5.33 -7.54 -3.60
CA GLY A 278 6.17 -8.51 -4.31
C GLY A 278 5.78 -9.96 -4.04
N GLU A 279 5.37 -10.29 -2.81
CA GLU A 279 4.87 -11.63 -2.46
C GLU A 279 3.56 -11.98 -3.19
N LEU A 280 2.65 -11.02 -3.37
CA LEU A 280 1.42 -11.22 -4.15
C LEU A 280 1.72 -11.42 -5.65
N LEU A 281 2.65 -10.65 -6.21
CA LEU A 281 3.02 -10.75 -7.62
C LEU A 281 3.76 -12.04 -7.96
N THR A 282 4.52 -12.58 -7.01
CA THR A 282 5.27 -13.84 -7.16
C THR A 282 4.46 -15.08 -6.75
N GLY A 283 3.18 -14.90 -6.39
CA GLY A 283 2.30 -15.99 -5.95
C GLY A 283 2.71 -16.62 -4.61
N LYS A 284 3.60 -15.99 -3.82
CA LYS A 284 4.01 -16.51 -2.50
C LYS A 284 2.92 -16.37 -1.44
N ALA A 285 2.00 -15.42 -1.65
CA ALA A 285 0.83 -15.19 -0.83
C ALA A 285 -0.41 -15.02 -1.72
N ASP A 286 -1.56 -15.48 -1.23
CA ASP A 286 -2.84 -15.38 -1.93
C ASP A 286 -3.56 -14.05 -1.63
N MET A 287 -3.25 -13.42 -0.50
CA MET A 287 -3.76 -12.11 -0.12
C MET A 287 -2.86 -11.43 0.92
N ALA A 288 -2.95 -10.11 1.03
CA ALA A 288 -2.28 -9.32 2.05
C ALA A 288 -3.31 -8.52 2.87
N ILE A 289 -3.30 -8.74 4.19
CA ILE A 289 -4.10 -7.96 5.16
C ILE A 289 -3.15 -7.29 6.14
N ALA A 290 -2.98 -5.98 5.98
CA ALA A 290 -2.14 -5.14 6.82
C ALA A 290 -2.66 -3.70 6.77
N ALA A 291 -1.97 -2.77 7.43
CA ALA A 291 -2.14 -1.32 7.24
C ALA A 291 -1.59 -0.87 5.87
N LEU A 292 -2.05 -1.52 4.80
CA LEU A 292 -1.55 -1.31 3.44
C LEU A 292 -2.38 -0.23 2.74
N THR A 293 -1.78 0.94 2.58
CA THR A 293 -2.39 2.07 1.87
C THR A 293 -2.63 1.74 0.40
N ILE A 294 -3.87 1.95 -0.05
CA ILE A 294 -4.24 1.89 -1.47
C ILE A 294 -3.59 3.08 -2.18
N THR A 295 -2.73 2.81 -3.16
CA THR A 295 -2.09 3.84 -4.00
C THR A 295 -2.26 3.49 -5.47
N GLU A 296 -2.28 4.52 -6.32
CA GLU A 296 -2.44 4.40 -7.77
C GLU A 296 -1.37 3.48 -8.39
N ILE A 297 -0.12 3.58 -7.93
CA ILE A 297 0.98 2.74 -8.41
C ILE A 297 0.79 1.27 -7.99
N ARG A 298 0.30 0.98 -6.78
CA ARG A 298 0.06 -0.40 -6.34
C ARG A 298 -1.14 -1.04 -7.06
N GLU A 299 -2.21 -0.29 -7.25
CA GLU A 299 -3.43 -0.76 -7.93
C GLU A 299 -3.19 -1.10 -9.43
N ARG A 300 -2.12 -0.56 -10.03
CA ARG A 300 -1.64 -0.97 -11.35
C ARG A 300 -1.03 -2.38 -11.41
N PHE A 301 -0.77 -3.05 -10.29
CA PHE A 301 -0.13 -4.37 -10.25
C PHE A 301 -0.89 -5.40 -9.43
N VAL A 302 -1.54 -4.98 -8.34
CA VAL A 302 -2.41 -5.82 -7.51
C VAL A 302 -3.81 -5.24 -7.46
N ASP A 303 -4.79 -6.06 -7.11
CA ASP A 303 -6.15 -5.60 -6.89
C ASP A 303 -6.42 -5.33 -5.41
N PHE A 304 -7.18 -4.29 -5.10
CA PHE A 304 -7.61 -3.98 -3.75
C PHE A 304 -9.13 -4.21 -3.57
N SER A 305 -9.51 -4.59 -2.34
CA SER A 305 -10.88 -4.45 -1.85
C SER A 305 -11.25 -2.98 -1.68
N LYS A 306 -12.54 -2.69 -1.45
CA LYS A 306 -12.93 -1.41 -0.85
C LYS A 306 -12.20 -1.22 0.49
N PRO A 307 -11.88 0.04 0.86
CA PRO A 307 -11.13 0.30 2.07
C PRO A 307 -11.94 -0.16 3.30
N PHE A 308 -11.29 -0.92 4.18
CA PHE A 308 -11.90 -1.33 5.45
C PHE A 308 -11.69 -0.29 6.56
N MET A 309 -10.80 0.68 6.33
CA MET A 309 -10.51 1.77 7.24
C MET A 309 -10.10 3.00 6.45
N ASN A 310 -10.74 4.14 6.74
CA ASN A 310 -10.39 5.43 6.17
C ASN A 310 -9.43 6.16 7.12
N LEU A 311 -8.44 6.83 6.56
CA LEU A 311 -7.41 7.56 7.30
C LEU A 311 -6.87 8.71 6.45
N GLY A 312 -5.90 9.44 6.98
CA GLY A 312 -5.10 10.38 6.23
C GLY A 312 -3.80 10.68 6.95
N THR A 313 -2.90 11.41 6.31
CA THR A 313 -1.67 11.86 6.93
C THR A 313 -2.00 12.91 7.98
N SER A 314 -1.58 12.66 9.20
CA SER A 314 -1.80 13.50 10.37
C SER A 314 -0.49 14.01 10.95
N ILE A 315 -0.57 15.06 11.75
CA ILE A 315 0.60 15.65 12.40
C ILE A 315 0.59 15.21 13.87
N MET A 316 1.67 14.55 14.30
CA MET A 316 1.94 14.24 15.70
C MET A 316 2.94 15.23 16.27
N ILE A 317 2.59 15.82 17.40
CA ILE A 317 3.51 16.62 18.21
C ILE A 317 3.56 16.06 19.64
N LYS A 318 4.55 16.51 20.40
CA LYS A 318 4.57 16.29 21.84
C LYS A 318 3.43 17.09 22.47
N LYS A 319 2.64 16.47 23.35
CA LYS A 319 1.63 17.16 24.16
C LYS A 319 2.35 18.23 24.98
N PRO A 320 1.99 19.53 24.85
CA PRO A 320 2.68 20.59 25.57
C PRO A 320 2.53 20.34 27.07
N ASP A 321 3.61 20.58 27.81
CA ASP A 321 3.54 20.53 29.27
C ASP A 321 2.59 21.64 29.73
N LYS A 322 1.77 21.34 30.74
CA LYS A 322 0.92 22.35 31.36
C LYS A 322 1.83 23.43 31.95
N GLU A 323 1.80 24.63 31.37
CA GLU A 323 2.61 25.73 31.85
C GLU A 323 2.22 26.04 33.30
N LYS A 324 3.16 25.84 34.21
CA LYS A 324 3.02 26.35 35.57
C LYS A 324 3.12 27.87 35.45
N GLY A 325 2.11 28.58 35.95
CA GLY A 325 2.07 30.03 35.88
C GLY A 325 3.40 30.64 36.35
N GLY A 326 3.97 31.54 35.52
CA GLY A 326 5.20 32.23 35.85
C GLY A 326 5.07 33.12 37.11
N VAL A 327 6.18 33.68 37.57
CA VAL A 327 6.23 34.53 38.80
C VAL A 327 5.22 35.69 38.75
N PHE A 328 4.91 36.20 37.56
CA PHE A 328 3.95 37.30 37.33
C PHE A 328 2.54 36.82 36.92
N SER A 329 2.20 35.55 37.12
CA SER A 329 0.89 34.99 36.75
C SER A 329 -0.29 35.74 37.39
N PHE A 330 -0.07 36.37 38.56
CA PHE A 330 -1.08 37.21 39.22
C PHE A 330 -1.50 38.44 38.41
N LYS A 331 -0.72 38.89 37.41
CA LYS A 331 -1.07 40.01 36.54
C LYS A 331 -2.03 39.61 35.42
N ASN A 332 -2.00 38.35 34.99
CA ASN A 332 -2.75 37.80 33.85
C ASN A 332 -4.28 37.97 33.89
N PRO A 333 -4.98 38.05 35.04
CA PRO A 333 -6.43 38.22 35.08
C PRO A 333 -6.96 39.53 34.47
N LEU A 334 -6.09 40.53 34.29
CA LEU A 334 -6.42 41.80 33.63
C LEU A 334 -5.42 42.06 32.50
N SER A 335 -5.91 42.59 31.38
CA SER A 335 -5.06 42.96 30.24
C SER A 335 -4.10 44.09 30.59
N ASP A 336 -2.96 44.14 29.88
CA ASP A 336 -1.96 45.20 30.06
C ASP A 336 -2.54 46.61 29.89
N GLY A 337 -3.50 46.78 28.98
CA GLY A 337 -4.19 48.06 28.78
C GLY A 337 -5.00 48.50 30.01
N VAL A 338 -5.63 47.58 30.73
CA VAL A 338 -6.37 47.89 31.97
C VAL A 338 -5.39 48.28 33.08
N TRP A 339 -4.25 47.61 33.19
CA TRP A 339 -3.20 47.98 34.16
C TRP A 339 -2.67 49.39 33.94
N VAL A 340 -2.40 49.77 32.68
CA VAL A 340 -2.01 51.14 32.32
C VAL A 340 -3.13 52.13 32.65
N SER A 341 -4.38 51.77 32.38
CA SER A 341 -5.54 52.61 32.69
C SER A 341 -5.73 52.84 34.19
N ILE A 342 -5.48 51.82 35.03
CA ILE A 342 -5.50 51.94 36.50
C ILE A 342 -4.41 52.91 36.96
N LEU A 343 -3.19 52.80 36.40
CA LEU A 343 -2.09 53.70 36.73
C LEU A 343 -2.38 55.15 36.33
N LEU A 344 -2.90 55.37 35.13
CA LEU A 344 -3.31 56.71 34.65
C LEU A 344 -4.48 57.26 35.47
N GLY A 345 -5.47 56.43 35.79
CA GLY A 345 -6.59 56.81 36.66
C GLY A 345 -6.13 57.19 38.07
N PHE A 346 -5.21 56.44 38.65
CA PHE A 346 -4.59 56.72 39.95
C PHE A 346 -3.88 58.08 39.96
N ILE A 347 -3.03 58.36 38.97
CA ILE A 347 -2.34 59.66 38.84
C ILE A 347 -3.37 60.77 38.62
N GLY A 348 -4.31 60.58 37.69
CA GLY A 348 -5.34 61.56 37.35
C GLY A 348 -6.20 61.97 38.54
N VAL A 349 -6.72 61.00 39.31
CA VAL A 349 -7.51 61.28 40.51
C VAL A 349 -6.67 61.98 41.58
N SER A 350 -5.41 61.59 41.76
CA SER A 350 -4.50 62.24 42.71
C SER A 350 -4.24 63.70 42.33
N THR A 351 -4.04 63.98 41.04
CA THR A 351 -3.88 65.36 40.54
C THR A 351 -5.17 66.17 40.70
N VAL A 352 -6.34 65.60 40.38
CA VAL A 352 -7.63 66.29 40.55
C VAL A 352 -7.89 66.61 42.02
N LEU A 353 -7.65 65.66 42.94
CA LEU A 353 -7.78 65.89 44.38
C LEU A 353 -6.77 66.92 44.91
N TYR A 354 -5.55 66.95 44.36
CA TYR A 354 -4.56 67.97 44.68
C TYR A 354 -5.02 69.37 44.26
N LEU A 355 -5.58 69.51 43.05
CA LEU A 355 -6.14 70.77 42.57
C LEU A 355 -7.35 71.20 43.43
N VAL A 356 -8.27 70.29 43.72
CA VAL A 356 -9.43 70.57 44.59
C VAL A 356 -8.98 70.99 45.99
N GLY A 357 -7.99 70.31 46.57
CA GLY A 357 -7.40 70.67 47.87
C GLY A 357 -6.71 72.04 47.88
N ARG A 358 -6.13 72.46 46.74
CA ARG A 358 -5.45 73.76 46.62
C ARG A 358 -6.41 74.93 46.41
N PHE A 359 -7.49 74.72 45.64
CA PHE A 359 -8.41 75.77 45.22
C PHE A 359 -9.70 75.84 46.05
N SER A 360 -10.09 74.78 46.76
CA SER A 360 -11.27 74.78 47.62
C SER A 360 -10.92 75.27 49.03
N PRO A 361 -11.43 76.45 49.47
CA PRO A 361 -11.12 76.99 50.80
C PRO A 361 -11.62 76.10 51.95
N TYR A 362 -12.61 75.24 51.67
CA TYR A 362 -13.22 74.32 52.63
C TYR A 362 -12.32 73.12 53.00
N GLU A 363 -11.27 72.85 52.20
CA GLU A 363 -10.28 71.80 52.49
C GLU A 363 -9.10 72.30 53.34
N TRP A 364 -9.02 73.61 53.57
CA TRP A 364 -7.98 74.23 54.38
C TRP A 364 -8.38 74.11 55.84
N ASP A 365 -7.49 73.55 56.67
CA ASP A 365 -7.82 73.26 58.06
C ASP A 365 -8.24 74.53 58.79
N THR A 366 -9.52 74.62 59.15
CA THR A 366 -10.11 75.77 59.83
C THR A 366 -10.48 75.43 61.28
N SER A 367 -10.14 74.24 61.77
CA SER A 367 -10.61 73.75 63.07
C SER A 367 -9.53 73.02 63.87
N GLN A 368 -8.54 73.76 64.38
CA GLN A 368 -7.89 73.44 65.66
C GLN A 368 -7.77 74.72 66.50
N PRO A 369 -8.62 74.94 67.53
CA PRO A 369 -8.60 76.16 68.35
C PRO A 369 -7.38 76.32 69.29
N ARG A 370 -6.31 75.53 69.15
CA ARG A 370 -5.23 75.43 70.15
C ARG A 370 -3.81 75.30 69.59
N ARG A 371 -3.52 75.83 68.40
CA ARG A 371 -2.13 76.01 67.93
C ARG A 371 -1.75 77.49 67.87
N PRO A 372 -0.51 77.87 68.25
CA PRO A 372 -0.05 79.25 68.19
C PRO A 372 -0.08 79.80 66.75
N PRO A 373 -0.21 81.13 66.55
CA PRO A 373 -0.60 81.73 65.27
C PRO A 373 0.47 81.73 64.16
N GLU A 374 1.56 80.98 64.30
CA GLU A 374 2.74 81.04 63.41
C GLU A 374 2.96 79.82 62.51
N GLU A 375 2.12 78.78 62.58
CA GLU A 375 2.13 77.72 61.55
C GLU A 375 1.16 78.09 60.42
N GLU A 376 1.70 78.48 59.26
CA GLU A 376 0.93 78.70 58.03
C GLU A 376 -0.09 77.57 57.80
N LYS A 377 -1.33 77.95 57.50
CA LYS A 377 -2.43 77.02 57.14
C LYS A 377 -2.00 76.16 55.95
N ARG A 378 -1.60 74.91 56.20
CA ARG A 378 -1.26 73.96 55.13
C ARG A 378 -2.52 73.20 54.70
N PRO A 379 -2.80 73.07 53.39
CA PRO A 379 -3.88 72.20 52.93
C PRO A 379 -3.59 70.75 53.34
N ALA A 380 -4.59 70.04 53.87
CA ALA A 380 -4.44 68.64 54.27
C ALA A 380 -4.06 67.71 53.09
N PHE A 381 -4.45 68.12 51.87
CA PHE A 381 -4.10 67.47 50.60
C PHE A 381 -2.87 68.12 49.96
N ASN A 382 -1.68 67.66 50.34
CA ASN A 382 -0.47 67.83 49.54
C ASN A 382 -0.38 66.69 48.49
N LEU A 383 0.51 66.81 47.49
CA LEU A 383 0.63 65.80 46.41
C LEU A 383 0.89 64.37 46.95
N ALA A 384 1.72 64.24 47.98
CA ALA A 384 2.03 62.95 48.61
C ALA A 384 0.81 62.38 49.34
N ASN A 385 0.03 63.20 50.03
CA ASN A 385 -1.17 62.83 50.76
C ASN A 385 -2.32 62.47 49.80
N THR A 386 -2.42 63.14 48.65
CA THR A 386 -3.41 62.80 47.62
C THR A 386 -3.08 61.48 46.92
N LEU A 387 -1.79 61.21 46.69
CA LEU A 387 -1.32 59.91 46.18
C LEU A 387 -1.52 58.80 47.22
N TRP A 388 -1.29 59.10 48.50
CA TRP A 388 -1.53 58.18 49.61
C TRP A 388 -3.02 57.86 49.77
N PHE A 389 -3.89 58.87 49.67
CA PHE A 389 -5.35 58.72 49.71
C PHE A 389 -5.86 57.83 48.56
N SER A 390 -5.46 58.12 47.33
CA SER A 390 -5.88 57.36 46.16
C SER A 390 -5.34 55.92 46.16
N LEU A 391 -4.13 55.69 46.71
CA LEU A 391 -3.54 54.36 46.88
C LEU A 391 -4.26 53.57 47.98
N GLY A 392 -4.56 54.19 49.12
CA GLY A 392 -5.31 53.57 50.21
C GLY A 392 -6.72 53.14 49.79
N ALA A 393 -7.35 53.90 48.91
CA ALA A 393 -8.62 53.56 48.27
C ALA A 393 -8.50 52.38 47.27
N LEU A 394 -7.37 52.25 46.57
CA LEU A 394 -7.12 51.13 45.66
C LEU A 394 -6.78 49.84 46.41
N MET A 395 -6.11 49.93 47.55
CA MET A 395 -5.70 48.79 48.38
C MET A 395 -6.76 48.36 49.42
N GLN A 396 -7.93 49.02 49.44
CA GLN A 396 -9.01 48.80 50.43
C GLN A 396 -8.59 48.99 51.90
N GLN A 397 -7.50 49.71 52.18
CA GLN A 397 -7.01 49.93 53.55
C GLN A 397 -7.55 51.22 54.17
N GLY A 398 -8.11 52.13 53.35
CA GLY A 398 -8.54 53.45 53.79
C GLY A 398 -7.35 54.39 54.05
N SER A 399 -7.63 55.63 54.44
CA SER A 399 -6.63 56.62 54.79
C SER A 399 -7.13 57.50 55.93
N ASP A 400 -6.22 57.95 56.79
CA ASP A 400 -6.56 58.84 57.92
C ASP A 400 -7.01 60.24 57.45
N ILE A 401 -6.71 60.59 56.20
CA ILE A 401 -7.05 61.86 55.56
C ILE A 401 -8.27 61.63 54.66
N TYR A 402 -9.25 62.54 54.66
CA TYR A 402 -10.46 62.43 53.84
C TYR A 402 -10.92 63.81 53.34
N PRO A 403 -11.56 63.89 52.15
CA PRO A 403 -12.02 65.15 51.59
C PRO A 403 -13.18 65.75 52.39
N ARG A 404 -13.03 67.02 52.80
CA ARG A 404 -14.06 67.75 53.54
C ARG A 404 -15.06 68.44 52.62
N SER A 405 -14.60 68.93 51.47
CA SER A 405 -15.42 69.64 50.49
C SER A 405 -16.33 68.72 49.69
N ILE A 406 -17.48 69.25 49.26
CA ILE A 406 -18.45 68.50 48.44
C ILE A 406 -17.81 68.03 47.13
N SER A 407 -17.04 68.89 46.46
CA SER A 407 -16.33 68.55 45.22
C SER A 407 -15.29 67.45 45.43
N GLY A 408 -14.52 67.50 46.51
CA GLY A 408 -13.54 66.46 46.86
C GLY A 408 -14.21 65.12 47.20
N ARG A 409 -15.35 65.15 47.90
CA ARG A 409 -16.15 63.95 48.21
C ARG A 409 -16.72 63.30 46.95
N ILE A 410 -17.23 64.07 45.99
CA ILE A 410 -17.72 63.51 44.72
C ILE A 410 -16.59 62.78 43.97
N VAL A 411 -15.41 63.40 43.86
CA VAL A 411 -14.24 62.77 43.22
C VAL A 411 -13.81 61.51 43.97
N GLY A 412 -13.74 61.57 45.31
CA GLY A 412 -13.41 60.42 46.16
C GLY A 412 -14.42 59.28 46.05
N SER A 413 -15.72 59.57 46.06
CA SER A 413 -16.78 58.56 45.91
C SER A 413 -16.80 57.92 44.52
N ALA A 414 -16.56 58.70 43.46
CA ALA A 414 -16.42 58.16 42.11
C ALA A 414 -15.19 57.23 42.00
N TRP A 415 -14.07 57.61 42.62
CA TRP A 415 -12.88 56.75 42.70
C TRP A 415 -13.16 55.47 43.49
N TRP A 416 -13.82 55.54 44.64
CA TRP A 416 -14.20 54.35 45.42
C TRP A 416 -15.11 53.39 44.66
N PHE A 417 -16.09 53.91 43.92
CA PHE A 417 -16.95 53.07 43.09
C PHE A 417 -16.16 52.39 41.96
N PHE A 418 -15.24 53.13 41.33
CA PHE A 418 -14.34 52.58 40.32
C PHE A 418 -13.42 51.48 40.89
N THR A 419 -12.74 51.73 42.02
CA THR A 419 -11.84 50.74 42.63
C THR A 419 -12.59 49.50 43.10
N LEU A 420 -13.82 49.65 43.61
CA LEU A 420 -14.68 48.51 43.98
C LEU A 420 -14.94 47.61 42.77
N ILE A 421 -15.37 48.18 41.64
CA ILE A 421 -15.65 47.39 40.41
C ILE A 421 -14.38 46.68 39.92
N ILE A 422 -13.25 47.38 39.88
CA ILE A 422 -11.99 46.81 39.40
C ILE A 422 -11.53 45.65 40.27
N ILE A 423 -11.58 45.78 41.59
CA ILE A 423 -11.12 44.73 42.50
C ILE A 423 -12.07 43.54 42.47
N SER A 424 -13.39 43.78 42.45
CA SER A 424 -14.38 42.69 42.28
C SER A 424 -14.16 41.94 40.96
N SER A 425 -13.93 42.65 39.86
CA SER A 425 -13.64 42.03 38.55
C SER A 425 -12.32 41.24 38.56
N TYR A 426 -11.26 41.81 39.16
CA TYR A 426 -9.98 41.13 39.32
C TYR A 426 -10.12 39.84 40.13
N THR A 427 -10.82 39.88 41.26
CA THR A 427 -11.02 38.69 42.11
C THR A 427 -11.85 37.61 41.39
N ALA A 428 -12.87 37.99 40.62
CA ALA A 428 -13.67 37.06 39.82
C ALA A 428 -12.84 36.41 38.70
N ASN A 429 -12.08 37.21 37.94
CA ASN A 429 -11.25 36.69 36.85
C ASN A 429 -10.05 35.88 37.36
N LEU A 430 -9.46 36.25 38.50
CA LEU A 430 -8.40 35.48 39.14
C LEU A 430 -8.91 34.09 39.55
N ALA A 431 -10.10 34.02 40.15
CA ALA A 431 -10.73 32.74 40.49
C ALA A 431 -10.94 31.87 39.24
N ALA A 432 -11.46 32.45 38.15
CA ALA A 432 -11.61 31.72 36.88
C ALA A 432 -10.25 31.29 36.30
N PHE A 433 -9.24 32.15 36.33
CA PHE A 433 -7.91 31.87 35.79
C PHE A 433 -7.20 30.74 36.55
N LEU A 434 -7.33 30.69 37.88
CA LEU A 434 -6.77 29.62 38.71
C LEU A 434 -7.46 28.27 38.47
N THR A 435 -8.69 28.26 37.95
CA THR A 435 -9.40 27.00 37.63
C THR A 435 -9.08 26.46 36.23
N ILE A 436 -8.59 27.29 35.31
CA ILE A 436 -8.37 26.92 33.90
C ILE A 436 -6.87 26.94 33.59
N GLU A 437 -6.26 25.76 33.60
CA GLU A 437 -4.93 25.55 32.99
C GLU A 437 -5.11 25.41 31.47
N ARG A 438 -4.86 26.48 30.70
CA ARG A 438 -4.92 26.41 29.22
C ARG A 438 -3.66 25.73 28.68
N MET A 439 -3.85 24.71 27.85
CA MET A 439 -2.79 24.17 27.00
C MET A 439 -2.80 24.96 25.69
N GLU A 440 -1.75 25.75 25.44
CA GLU A 440 -1.57 26.41 24.15
C GLU A 440 -0.87 25.46 23.17
N VAL A 441 -1.53 25.18 22.05
CA VAL A 441 -0.98 24.34 20.98
C VAL A 441 -0.28 25.25 19.98
N PRO A 442 1.04 25.10 19.75
CA PRO A 442 1.80 26.03 18.91
C PRO A 442 1.49 25.91 17.41
N ILE A 443 0.91 24.79 16.97
CA ILE A 443 0.65 24.47 15.56
C ILE A 443 -0.72 23.80 15.44
N ASN A 444 -1.57 24.29 14.54
CA ASN A 444 -2.88 23.67 14.27
C ASN A 444 -3.03 23.16 12.82
N SER A 445 -2.14 23.53 11.90
CA SER A 445 -2.23 23.18 10.48
C SER A 445 -0.87 22.91 9.83
N ALA A 446 -0.89 22.28 8.64
CA ALA A 446 0.30 22.14 7.80
C ALA A 446 0.82 23.49 7.29
N ASP A 447 -0.06 24.48 7.08
CA ASP A 447 0.33 25.84 6.70
C ASP A 447 1.19 26.50 7.78
N ASP A 448 0.84 26.29 9.06
CA ASP A 448 1.62 26.82 10.18
C ASP A 448 3.02 26.21 10.16
N LEU A 449 3.14 24.89 9.99
CA LEU A 449 4.43 24.19 9.84
C LEU A 449 5.25 24.71 8.66
N ALA A 450 4.62 25.00 7.53
CA ALA A 450 5.30 25.47 6.32
C ALA A 450 5.72 26.95 6.37
N LYS A 451 5.14 27.75 7.28
CA LYS A 451 5.48 29.17 7.49
C LYS A 451 6.65 29.37 8.45
N GLN A 452 6.81 28.47 9.41
CA GLN A 452 7.84 28.56 10.46
C GLN A 452 8.97 27.55 10.25
N THR A 453 10.10 27.77 10.93
CA THR A 453 11.30 26.92 10.86
C THR A 453 11.76 26.37 12.21
N ASP A 454 11.12 26.78 13.31
CA ASP A 454 11.52 26.43 14.67
C ASP A 454 11.22 24.97 15.03
N ILE A 455 10.11 24.44 14.51
CA ILE A 455 9.66 23.08 14.69
C ILE A 455 9.92 22.35 13.38
N ARG A 456 10.93 21.47 13.40
CA ARG A 456 11.24 20.62 12.25
C ARG A 456 10.17 19.56 12.09
N TYR A 457 10.00 19.04 10.89
CA TYR A 457 9.04 17.97 10.65
C TYR A 457 9.56 16.97 9.64
N GLY A 458 9.13 15.71 9.77
CA GLY A 458 9.58 14.63 8.90
C GLY A 458 8.61 13.46 8.83
N ILE A 459 8.98 12.50 7.98
CA ILE A 459 8.19 11.32 7.58
C ILE A 459 9.08 10.07 7.54
N ILE A 460 8.46 8.90 7.42
CA ILE A 460 9.17 7.63 7.22
C ILE A 460 9.77 7.59 5.80
N SER A 461 11.01 7.14 5.68
CA SER A 461 11.67 6.94 4.39
C SER A 461 11.13 5.71 3.63
N ASN A 462 11.12 5.78 2.30
CA ASN A 462 10.55 4.81 1.38
C ASN A 462 9.07 4.47 1.66
N GLY A 463 8.32 5.42 2.25
CA GLY A 463 6.91 5.27 2.59
C GLY A 463 5.96 5.89 1.56
N SER A 464 4.67 5.51 1.61
CA SER A 464 3.65 6.11 0.73
C SER A 464 3.47 7.62 0.97
N THR A 465 3.69 8.08 2.20
CA THR A 465 3.65 9.52 2.57
C THR A 465 4.81 10.29 1.96
N GLU A 466 5.98 9.68 1.80
CA GLU A 466 7.11 10.31 1.09
C GLU A 466 6.79 10.53 -0.38
N GLU A 467 6.28 9.50 -1.04
CA GLU A 467 5.86 9.59 -2.44
C GLU A 467 4.73 10.61 -2.65
N PHE A 468 3.81 10.72 -1.69
CA PHE A 468 2.78 11.75 -1.67
C PHE A 468 3.37 13.17 -1.69
N PHE A 469 4.28 13.50 -0.77
CA PHE A 469 4.88 14.83 -0.71
C PHE A 469 5.77 15.12 -1.92
N LYS A 470 6.50 14.11 -2.41
CA LYS A 470 7.36 14.22 -3.59
C LYS A 470 6.59 14.52 -4.88
N ASN A 471 5.40 13.93 -5.03
CA ASN A 471 4.56 14.07 -6.23
C ASN A 471 3.42 15.10 -6.06
N SER A 472 3.36 15.81 -4.93
CA SER A 472 2.27 16.76 -4.66
C SER A 472 2.40 18.04 -5.47
N ASN A 473 1.31 18.44 -6.14
CA ASN A 473 1.21 19.72 -6.86
C ASN A 473 0.70 20.87 -5.98
N VAL A 474 0.36 20.61 -4.71
CA VAL A 474 -0.14 21.65 -3.80
C VAL A 474 1.05 22.49 -3.31
N PRO A 475 1.04 23.83 -3.44
CA PRO A 475 2.19 24.68 -3.11
C PRO A 475 2.72 24.51 -1.68
N VAL A 476 1.81 24.34 -0.70
CA VAL A 476 2.16 24.13 0.71
C VAL A 476 2.93 22.81 0.88
N TYR A 477 2.45 21.72 0.29
CA TYR A 477 3.08 20.39 0.39
C TYR A 477 4.39 20.32 -0.40
N SER A 478 4.47 20.98 -1.54
CA SER A 478 5.72 21.10 -2.31
C SER A 478 6.78 21.87 -1.50
N LYS A 479 6.40 22.97 -0.83
CA LYS A 479 7.30 23.70 0.07
C LYS A 479 7.75 22.85 1.26
N MET A 480 6.84 22.10 1.86
CA MET A 480 7.16 21.15 2.93
C MET A 480 8.14 20.07 2.46
N TRP A 481 7.96 19.54 1.24
CA TRP A 481 8.87 18.56 0.64
C TRP A 481 10.27 19.14 0.43
N SER A 482 10.39 20.34 -0.13
CA SER A 482 11.67 21.04 -0.27
C SER A 482 12.35 21.22 1.08
N PHE A 483 11.61 21.68 2.10
CA PHE A 483 12.14 21.80 3.45
C PHE A 483 12.64 20.47 4.01
N MET A 484 11.87 19.38 3.88
CA MET A 484 12.27 18.07 4.37
C MET A 484 13.51 17.54 3.66
N LYS A 485 13.61 17.76 2.34
CA LYS A 485 14.75 17.35 1.51
C LYS A 485 16.02 18.13 1.86
N ASP A 486 15.91 19.43 2.09
CA ASP A 486 17.05 20.33 2.31
C ASP A 486 17.46 20.46 3.80
N SER A 487 16.73 19.81 4.71
CA SER A 487 16.98 19.88 6.16
C SER A 487 18.20 19.06 6.61
N GLU A 488 19.17 19.71 7.26
CA GLU A 488 20.30 19.08 7.94
C GLU A 488 20.26 19.32 9.48
N PRO A 489 20.42 18.29 10.34
CA PRO A 489 20.39 16.85 10.03
C PRO A 489 19.04 16.37 9.48
N SER A 490 19.08 15.23 8.78
CA SER A 490 17.91 14.60 8.14
C SER A 490 16.70 14.51 9.08
N VAL A 491 15.55 14.93 8.57
CA VAL A 491 14.27 14.86 9.28
C VAL A 491 13.53 13.53 9.05
N PHE A 492 13.97 12.74 8.06
CA PHE A 492 13.43 11.43 7.76
C PHE A 492 13.80 10.41 8.84
N VAL A 493 12.95 9.40 9.03
CA VAL A 493 13.16 8.29 9.97
C VAL A 493 12.95 6.95 9.27
N SER A 494 13.56 5.88 9.78
CA SER A 494 13.48 4.55 9.16
C SER A 494 12.24 3.76 9.59
N SER A 495 11.68 4.06 10.77
CA SER A 495 10.53 3.34 11.32
C SER A 495 9.56 4.27 12.06
N THR A 496 8.30 3.83 12.17
CA THR A 496 7.25 4.55 12.92
C THR A 496 7.65 4.79 14.38
N ASN A 497 8.25 3.79 15.03
CA ASN A 497 8.69 3.88 16.44
C ASN A 497 9.80 4.90 16.64
N GLU A 498 10.77 4.97 15.71
CA GLU A 498 11.85 5.97 15.74
C GLU A 498 11.29 7.40 15.62
N GLY A 499 10.36 7.63 14.70
CA GLY A 499 9.68 8.93 14.54
C GLY A 499 8.94 9.36 15.80
N ILE A 500 8.23 8.44 16.46
CA ILE A 500 7.50 8.71 17.71
C ILE A 500 8.48 9.02 18.86
N GLN A 501 9.56 8.26 19.01
CA GLN A 501 10.59 8.54 20.02
C GLN A 501 11.22 9.91 19.78
N ARG A 502 11.56 10.24 18.53
CA ARG A 502 12.11 11.54 18.16
C ARG A 502 11.18 12.69 18.55
N VAL A 503 9.86 12.57 18.35
CA VAL A 503 8.88 13.59 18.82
C VAL A 503 8.93 13.76 20.34
N ARG A 504 8.96 12.66 21.08
CA ARG A 504 8.95 12.67 22.56
C ARG A 504 10.21 13.33 23.13
N ASP A 505 11.35 13.06 22.51
CA ASP A 505 12.67 13.52 22.97
C ASP A 505 12.97 14.97 22.56
N SER A 506 12.40 15.44 21.44
CA SER A 506 12.67 16.77 20.88
C SER A 506 12.00 17.93 21.61
N LYS A 507 11.36 17.71 22.76
CA LYS A 507 10.72 18.75 23.60
C LYS A 507 9.85 19.75 22.82
N GLY A 508 9.07 19.27 21.84
CA GLY A 508 8.19 20.10 21.02
C GLY A 508 8.85 20.82 19.83
N LYS A 509 10.12 20.52 19.52
CA LYS A 509 10.85 21.07 18.35
C LYS A 509 10.86 20.15 17.13
N TYR A 510 10.18 19.01 17.20
CA TYR A 510 10.00 18.09 16.09
C TYR A 510 8.54 17.61 16.01
N ALA A 511 7.97 17.65 14.82
CA ALA A 511 6.66 17.07 14.49
C ALA A 511 6.84 15.89 13.53
N PHE A 512 6.05 14.85 13.71
CA PHE A 512 6.12 13.65 12.87
C PHE A 512 4.82 13.49 12.08
N LEU A 513 4.94 13.37 10.77
CA LEU A 513 3.81 13.15 9.88
C LEU A 513 3.65 11.66 9.63
N LEU A 514 2.51 11.12 10.06
CA LEU A 514 2.18 9.70 9.99
C LEU A 514 0.68 9.52 9.82
N ASP A 515 0.24 8.32 9.45
CA ASP A 515 -1.17 8.02 9.29
C ASP A 515 -1.96 8.26 10.60
N SER A 516 -3.16 8.83 10.48
CA SER A 516 -4.01 9.22 11.62
C SER A 516 -4.33 8.07 12.56
N THR A 517 -4.47 6.87 12.02
CA THR A 517 -4.69 5.63 12.77
C THR A 517 -3.54 5.33 13.73
N PHE A 518 -2.29 5.44 13.27
CA PHE A 518 -1.11 5.30 14.14
C PHE A 518 -1.02 6.43 15.15
N ASN A 519 -1.30 7.66 14.74
CA ASN A 519 -1.26 8.81 15.64
C ASN A 519 -2.24 8.64 16.81
N GLU A 520 -3.51 8.35 16.52
CA GLU A 520 -4.55 8.12 17.52
C GLU A 520 -4.22 6.94 18.44
N TYR A 521 -3.67 5.85 17.87
CA TYR A 521 -3.22 4.71 18.64
C TYR A 521 -2.15 5.09 19.66
N HIS A 522 -1.09 5.76 19.21
CA HIS A 522 0.06 6.09 20.06
C HIS A 522 -0.25 7.19 21.09
N ASN A 523 -1.22 8.06 20.80
CA ASN A 523 -1.75 9.03 21.77
C ASN A 523 -2.41 8.35 22.97
N GLN A 524 -2.97 7.15 22.78
CA GLN A 524 -3.57 6.33 23.84
C GLN A 524 -2.57 5.40 24.56
N ARG A 525 -1.26 5.54 24.29
CA ARG A 525 -0.19 4.74 24.91
C ARG A 525 0.63 5.53 25.91
N LYS A 526 1.05 4.88 27.00
CA LYS A 526 1.96 5.49 27.97
C LYS A 526 3.26 5.92 27.27
N PRO A 527 3.84 7.09 27.65
CA PRO A 527 3.46 7.97 28.76
C PRO A 527 2.43 9.07 28.42
N CYS A 528 1.59 8.91 27.38
CA CYS A 528 0.49 9.83 27.05
C CYS A 528 0.93 11.27 26.73
N ASN A 529 2.14 11.40 26.16
CA ASN A 529 2.82 12.67 25.92
C ASN A 529 2.84 13.08 24.44
N THR A 530 2.01 12.46 23.61
CA THR A 530 1.84 12.82 22.19
C THR A 530 0.41 13.29 21.95
N MET A 531 0.21 14.13 20.94
CA MET A 531 -1.12 14.55 20.51
C MET A 531 -1.17 14.73 18.99
N LYS A 532 -2.35 14.46 18.42
CA LYS A 532 -2.71 14.78 17.05
C LYS A 532 -3.12 16.25 16.97
N VAL A 533 -2.63 16.97 15.97
CA VAL A 533 -3.03 18.36 15.70
C VAL A 533 -3.59 18.51 14.30
N GLY A 534 -4.56 19.40 14.16
CA GLY A 534 -5.21 19.69 12.89
C GLY A 534 -6.09 18.56 12.35
N ARG A 535 -6.54 18.75 11.11
CA ARG A 535 -7.24 17.74 10.33
C ARG A 535 -6.22 16.93 9.52
N ASP A 536 -6.66 15.76 9.06
CA ASP A 536 -5.87 14.94 8.16
C ASP A 536 -5.62 15.72 6.83
N LEU A 537 -4.39 15.63 6.31
CA LEU A 537 -3.90 16.42 5.17
C LEU A 537 -4.41 15.90 3.82
N ASP A 538 -4.78 14.64 3.78
CA ASP A 538 -5.32 13.92 2.63
C ASP A 538 -6.35 12.87 3.09
N VAL A 539 -7.00 12.22 2.12
CA VAL A 539 -7.94 11.12 2.36
C VAL A 539 -7.38 9.87 1.71
N LYS A 540 -7.08 8.88 2.54
CA LYS A 540 -6.50 7.58 2.21
C LYS A 540 -7.36 6.47 2.82
N GLY A 541 -7.08 5.24 2.41
CA GLY A 541 -7.71 4.07 3.01
C GLY A 541 -6.79 2.86 2.99
N TYR A 542 -6.93 2.03 4.03
CA TYR A 542 -6.33 0.69 4.04
C TYR A 542 -7.28 -0.30 3.37
N GLY A 543 -6.72 -1.08 2.44
CA GLY A 543 -7.45 -2.10 1.69
C GLY A 543 -6.76 -3.45 1.81
N ILE A 544 -7.54 -4.50 1.59
CA ILE A 544 -7.01 -5.86 1.46
C ILE A 544 -6.53 -6.03 0.02
N ALA A 545 -5.27 -6.41 -0.16
CA ALA A 545 -4.70 -6.63 -1.49
C ALA A 545 -4.76 -8.10 -1.88
N THR A 546 -5.09 -8.37 -3.14
CA THR A 546 -5.09 -9.69 -3.75
C THR A 546 -4.32 -9.65 -5.07
N PRO A 547 -3.77 -10.79 -5.54
CA PRO A 547 -3.26 -10.89 -6.90
C PRO A 547 -4.35 -10.52 -7.92
N ARG A 548 -3.95 -9.98 -9.07
CA ARG A 548 -4.90 -9.60 -10.12
C ARG A 548 -5.70 -10.81 -10.61
N GLY A 549 -7.02 -10.62 -10.71
CA GLY A 549 -7.93 -11.69 -11.13
C GLY A 549 -8.12 -12.80 -10.09
N SER A 550 -7.77 -12.56 -8.83
CA SER A 550 -8.03 -13.50 -7.73
C SER A 550 -9.52 -13.75 -7.52
N ASP A 551 -9.84 -14.99 -7.16
CA ASP A 551 -11.18 -15.45 -6.77
C ASP A 551 -11.68 -14.80 -5.47
N LEU A 552 -10.78 -14.33 -4.62
CA LEU A 552 -11.10 -13.74 -3.33
C LEU A 552 -11.60 -12.30 -3.43
N ARG A 553 -11.19 -11.54 -4.45
CA ARG A 553 -11.37 -10.07 -4.47
C ARG A 553 -12.84 -9.66 -4.36
N ALA A 554 -13.70 -10.23 -5.21
CA ALA A 554 -15.10 -9.84 -5.28
C ALA A 554 -15.85 -10.19 -3.98
N GLU A 555 -15.60 -11.40 -3.46
CA GLU A 555 -16.20 -11.90 -2.23
C GLU A 555 -15.73 -11.12 -0.99
N ILE A 556 -14.44 -10.85 -0.87
CA ILE A 556 -13.88 -9.98 0.20
C ILE A 556 -14.52 -8.60 0.12
N ASN A 557 -14.73 -8.07 -1.07
CA ASN A 557 -15.31 -6.75 -1.24
C ASN A 557 -16.73 -6.67 -0.66
N ILE A 558 -17.56 -7.68 -0.93
CA ILE A 558 -18.92 -7.79 -0.39
C ILE A 558 -18.85 -7.93 1.14
N VAL A 559 -17.96 -8.79 1.64
CA VAL A 559 -17.81 -9.02 3.09
C VAL A 559 -17.33 -7.78 3.83
N VAL A 560 -16.38 -7.02 3.28
CA VAL A 560 -15.90 -5.77 3.89
C VAL A 560 -17.03 -4.75 3.97
N LEU A 561 -17.85 -4.64 2.92
CA LEU A 561 -19.03 -3.76 2.93
C LEU A 561 -20.05 -4.23 3.98
N GLN A 562 -20.35 -5.52 4.04
CA GLN A 562 -21.25 -6.09 5.04
C GLN A 562 -20.76 -5.80 6.46
N LEU A 563 -19.47 -6.03 6.75
CA LEU A 563 -18.86 -5.76 8.07
C LEU A 563 -18.89 -4.27 8.43
N ASN A 564 -18.83 -3.39 7.43
CA ASN A 564 -18.96 -1.95 7.61
C ASN A 564 -20.41 -1.55 7.94
N GLU A 565 -21.38 -2.04 7.19
CA GLU A 565 -22.81 -1.73 7.36
C GLU A 565 -23.36 -2.19 8.72
N ILE A 566 -22.93 -3.36 9.20
CA ILE A 566 -23.34 -3.87 10.52
C ILE A 566 -22.54 -3.24 11.69
N GLY A 567 -21.56 -2.39 11.41
CA GLY A 567 -20.74 -1.71 12.42
C GLY A 567 -19.67 -2.58 13.10
N GLU A 568 -19.36 -3.77 12.58
CA GLU A 568 -18.35 -4.65 13.16
C GLU A 568 -16.93 -4.10 12.97
N LEU A 569 -16.64 -3.40 11.87
CA LEU A 569 -15.35 -2.72 11.68
C LEU A 569 -15.12 -1.62 12.73
N LEU A 570 -16.18 -0.87 13.08
CA LEU A 570 -16.14 0.16 14.11
C LEU A 570 -15.92 -0.45 15.50
N LYS A 571 -16.60 -1.57 15.80
CA LYS A 571 -16.42 -2.32 17.04
C LYS A 571 -15.00 -2.85 17.21
N LEU A 572 -14.41 -3.39 16.13
CA LEU A 572 -13.00 -3.80 16.13
C LEU A 572 -12.07 -2.61 16.33
N TYR A 573 -12.34 -1.47 15.71
CA TYR A 573 -11.53 -0.27 15.85
C TYR A 573 -11.57 0.22 17.31
N GLN A 574 -12.76 0.31 17.92
CA GLN A 574 -12.90 0.70 19.32
C GLN A 574 -12.15 -0.23 20.28
N LYS A 575 -12.25 -1.54 20.07
CA LYS A 575 -11.52 -2.56 20.85
C LYS A 575 -10.01 -2.34 20.87
N TRP A 576 -9.41 -2.08 19.70
CA TRP A 576 -7.96 -2.04 19.55
C TRP A 576 -7.33 -0.67 19.81
N TRP A 577 -8.09 0.42 19.63
CA TRP A 577 -7.62 1.79 19.87
C TRP A 577 -7.98 2.33 21.26
N TYR A 578 -9.22 2.14 21.72
CA TYR A 578 -9.74 2.81 22.93
C TYR A 578 -9.91 1.86 24.11
N ASP A 579 -10.54 0.70 23.93
CA ASP A 579 -10.79 -0.24 25.05
C ASP A 579 -9.47 -0.79 25.62
N LYS A 580 -8.47 -0.97 24.75
CA LYS A 580 -7.09 -1.34 25.11
C LYS A 580 -6.18 -0.12 25.32
N GLY A 581 -6.73 1.09 25.43
CA GLY A 581 -6.01 2.32 25.73
C GLY A 581 -5.36 2.26 27.12
N GLN A 582 -4.16 2.81 27.25
CA GLN A 582 -3.42 2.85 28.53
C GLN A 582 -3.43 4.23 29.18
N CYS A 583 -3.81 5.25 28.42
CA CYS A 583 -3.99 6.60 28.90
C CYS A 583 -5.37 6.74 29.51
N ALA A 584 -5.47 7.48 30.61
CA ALA A 584 -6.79 7.84 31.13
C ALA A 584 -7.52 8.61 30.01
N PRO A 585 -8.83 8.36 29.80
CA PRO A 585 -9.61 9.27 28.98
C PRO A 585 -9.38 10.66 29.58
N ASP A 586 -8.94 11.63 28.75
CA ASP A 586 -8.85 13.02 29.18
C ASP A 586 -10.22 13.32 29.81
N ALA A 587 -10.26 13.44 31.13
CA ALA A 587 -11.50 13.59 31.87
C ALA A 587 -12.13 14.86 31.31
N GLY A 588 -13.17 14.68 30.50
CA GLY A 588 -13.91 15.77 29.88
C GLY A 588 -14.24 16.75 30.99
N LYS A 589 -13.58 17.90 30.93
CA LYS A 589 -13.87 19.09 31.70
C LYS A 589 -14.26 20.16 30.70
#